data_AF-A0A2V6ATZ0-F1
#
_entry.id   AF-A0A2V6ATZ0-F1
#
_cell.length_a   1.000
_cell.length_b   1.000
_cell.length_c   1.000
_cell.angle_alpha   90.00
_cell.angle_beta   90.00
_cell.angle_gamma   90.00
#
_symmetry.space_group_name_H-M   'P 1'
#
loop_
_entity.id
_entity.type
_entity.pdbx_description
1 polymer ?
#
loop_
_entity_poly.entity_id
_entity_poly.type
_entity_poly.pdbx_seq_one_letter_code
_entity_poly.pdbx_strand_id
1 'polypeptide(L)'
;MLESVGPLGYVIRKLNQVRENVLPSQSRFETIEIIEAVILALVAVATAWSGYQSAQWAGKRAEKYAEASRLRVTAEGLATLAGQERIYDSDTFNSWIAAKLDGKEEAASFFERRFRDEYRSAFTAWLATDPFNNAQAPPGPIFMPDYHNAKHEQFLGLCKQAAEVADQGVKSGETGDKYVRITVLLATVLLITAIGQRFRVKAARVVFMILACLLLCLPVLQLLMLPRI
;
A
#
# COMPACT_ATOMS: atom_id res chain seq x y z
N MET A 1 -43.10 71.67 34.90
CA MET A 1 -44.37 70.98 34.55
C MET A 1 -44.01 69.64 33.94
N LEU A 2 -44.43 68.54 34.57
CA LEU A 2 -44.22 67.18 34.09
C LEU A 2 -45.28 66.89 33.02
N GLU A 3 -44.90 66.89 31.74
CA GLU A 3 -45.76 66.36 30.68
C GLU A 3 -45.93 64.85 30.90
N SER A 4 -47.15 64.47 31.29
CA SER A 4 -47.60 63.08 31.36
C SER A 4 -47.51 62.46 29.96
N VAL A 5 -46.45 61.70 29.72
CA VAL A 5 -46.34 60.85 28.53
C VAL A 5 -47.46 59.82 28.65
N GLY A 6 -48.54 60.03 27.89
CA GLY A 6 -49.69 59.14 27.90
C GLY A 6 -49.32 57.68 27.58
N PRO A 7 -50.20 56.70 27.89
CA PRO A 7 -49.91 55.27 27.76
C PRO A 7 -49.44 54.86 26.36
N LEU A 8 -49.88 55.56 25.31
CA LEU A 8 -49.40 55.41 23.93
C LEU A 8 -47.91 55.76 23.75
N GLY A 9 -47.44 56.85 24.36
CA GLY A 9 -46.04 57.25 24.28
C GLY A 9 -45.10 56.27 24.99
N TYR A 10 -45.56 55.69 26.09
CA TYR A 10 -44.84 54.62 26.79
C TYR A 10 -44.75 53.34 25.94
N VAL A 11 -45.84 52.93 25.29
CA VAL A 11 -45.87 51.75 24.41
C VAL A 11 -44.96 51.95 23.20
N ILE A 12 -45.01 53.10 22.54
CA ILE A 12 -44.14 53.41 21.38
C ILE A 12 -42.67 53.38 21.79
N ARG A 13 -42.32 53.99 22.92
CA ARG A 13 -40.94 53.96 23.45
C ARG A 13 -40.48 52.54 23.76
N LYS A 14 -41.34 51.72 24.37
CA LYS A 14 -41.03 50.33 24.72
C LYS A 14 -40.88 49.46 23.48
N LEU A 15 -41.71 49.65 22.45
CA LEU A 15 -41.60 48.95 21.16
C LEU A 15 -40.33 49.36 20.41
N ASN A 16 -39.97 50.65 20.42
CA ASN A 16 -38.75 51.13 19.77
C ASN A 16 -37.49 50.64 20.50
N GLN A 17 -37.52 50.58 21.84
CA GLN A 17 -36.44 50.03 22.67
C GLN A 17 -36.28 48.52 22.51
N VAL A 18 -37.37 47.76 22.31
CA VAL A 18 -37.30 46.33 21.95
C VAL A 18 -36.73 46.16 20.55
N ARG A 19 -37.15 46.96 19.57
CA ARG A 19 -36.63 46.92 18.20
C ARG A 19 -35.13 47.25 18.13
N GLU A 20 -34.67 48.27 18.87
CA GLU A 20 -33.25 48.63 18.96
C GLU A 20 -32.41 47.57 19.72
N ASN A 21 -32.97 46.92 20.74
CA ASN A 21 -32.29 45.84 21.47
C ASN A 21 -32.25 44.50 20.70
N VAL A 22 -33.13 44.30 19.71
CA VAL A 22 -33.22 43.07 18.90
C VAL A 22 -32.20 43.02 17.75
N LEU A 23 -31.57 44.14 17.35
CA LEU A 23 -30.72 44.22 16.16
C LEU A 23 -29.32 44.76 16.50
N PRO A 24 -28.39 43.95 17.06
CA PRO A 24 -27.34 43.31 16.25
C PRO A 24 -26.79 41.99 16.83
N SER A 25 -27.32 41.52 17.96
CA SER A 25 -26.72 40.42 18.73
C SER A 25 -27.23 39.03 18.30
N GLN A 26 -28.47 38.95 17.79
CA GLN A 26 -29.11 37.72 17.29
C GLN A 26 -28.62 37.35 15.87
N SER A 27 -28.57 38.29 14.91
CA SER A 27 -28.12 37.99 13.53
C SER A 27 -26.67 37.49 13.45
N ARG A 28 -25.80 37.99 14.34
CA ARG A 28 -24.41 37.50 14.47
C ARG A 28 -24.33 36.08 15.03
N PHE A 29 -25.29 35.66 15.86
CA PHE A 29 -25.36 34.26 16.31
C PHE A 29 -25.80 33.34 15.18
N GLU A 30 -26.82 33.73 14.40
CA GLU A 30 -27.28 32.97 13.23
C GLU A 30 -26.18 32.79 12.19
N THR A 31 -25.38 33.83 11.93
CA THR A 31 -24.26 33.75 10.98
C THR A 31 -23.19 32.74 11.44
N ILE A 32 -22.86 32.72 12.73
CA ILE A 32 -21.89 31.75 13.29
C ILE A 32 -22.43 30.33 13.15
N GLU A 33 -23.71 30.10 13.44
CA GLU A 33 -24.34 28.79 13.33
C GLU A 33 -24.38 28.27 11.89
N ILE A 34 -24.63 29.14 10.91
CA ILE A 34 -24.55 28.80 9.49
C ILE A 34 -23.12 28.41 9.11
N ILE A 35 -22.11 29.19 9.54
CA ILE A 35 -20.70 28.90 9.24
C ILE A 35 -20.28 27.56 9.88
N GLU A 36 -20.63 27.30 11.13
CA GLU A 36 -20.37 26.04 11.83
C GLU A 36 -21.03 24.85 11.11
N ALA A 37 -22.27 25.00 10.65
CA ALA A 37 -22.96 23.98 9.87
C ALA A 37 -22.27 23.69 8.52
N VAL A 38 -21.82 24.74 7.83
CA VAL A 38 -21.06 24.59 6.57
C VAL A 38 -19.72 23.89 6.82
N ILE A 39 -19.00 24.25 7.88
CA ILE A 39 -17.74 23.58 8.26
C ILE A 39 -18.01 22.09 8.53
N LEU A 40 -19.02 21.75 9.33
CA LEU A 40 -19.37 20.35 9.61
C LEU A 40 -19.72 19.58 8.34
N ALA A 41 -20.52 20.16 7.43
CA ALA A 41 -20.88 19.55 6.17
C ALA A 41 -19.64 19.27 5.30
N LEU A 42 -18.73 20.25 5.17
CA LEU A 42 -17.48 20.09 4.43
C LEU A 42 -16.60 19.00 5.03
N VAL A 43 -16.45 18.99 6.35
CA VAL A 43 -15.65 17.99 7.05
C VAL A 43 -16.25 16.59 6.88
N ALA A 44 -17.57 16.45 6.97
CA ALA A 44 -18.25 15.16 6.77
C ALA A 44 -18.02 14.60 5.36
N VAL A 45 -18.19 15.43 4.32
CA VAL A 45 -17.94 15.04 2.93
C VAL A 45 -16.47 14.69 2.71
N ALA A 46 -15.54 15.50 3.20
CA ALA A 46 -14.11 15.23 3.09
C ALA A 46 -13.71 13.93 3.82
N THR A 47 -14.34 13.65 4.97
CA THR A 47 -14.09 12.42 5.75
C THR A 47 -14.56 11.19 4.99
N ALA A 48 -15.78 11.25 4.44
CA ALA A 48 -16.34 10.17 3.62
C ALA A 48 -15.49 9.93 2.35
N TRP A 49 -15.07 11.01 1.67
CA TRP A 49 -14.21 10.92 0.49
C TRP A 49 -12.84 10.30 0.81
N SER A 50 -12.23 10.73 1.91
CA SER A 50 -10.94 10.20 2.36
C SER A 50 -11.04 8.72 2.73
N GLY A 51 -12.09 8.31 3.44
CA GLY A 51 -12.37 6.91 3.72
C GLY A 51 -12.57 6.06 2.47
N TYR A 52 -13.33 6.57 1.49
CA TYR A 52 -13.54 5.90 0.21
C TYR A 52 -12.22 5.71 -0.57
N GLN A 53 -11.41 6.75 -0.71
CA GLN A 53 -10.12 6.67 -1.40
C GLN A 53 -9.15 5.73 -0.67
N SER A 54 -9.11 5.76 0.66
CA SER A 54 -8.33 4.80 1.45
C SER A 54 -8.73 3.34 1.15
N ALA A 55 -10.03 3.06 1.07
CA ALA A 55 -10.53 1.72 0.76
C ALA A 55 -10.18 1.28 -0.69
N GLN A 56 -10.28 2.19 -1.67
CA GLN A 56 -9.87 1.94 -3.05
C GLN A 56 -8.38 1.58 -3.16
N TRP A 57 -7.51 2.37 -2.52
CA TRP A 57 -6.07 2.10 -2.47
C TRP A 57 -5.73 0.81 -1.72
N ALA A 58 -6.46 0.49 -0.64
CA ALA A 58 -6.34 -0.80 0.04
C ALA A 58 -6.73 -1.97 -0.88
N GLY A 59 -7.77 -1.83 -1.71
CA GLY A 59 -8.14 -2.78 -2.74
C GLY A 59 -7.03 -2.99 -3.77
N LYS A 60 -6.46 -1.90 -4.31
CA LYS A 60 -5.35 -1.99 -5.26
C LYS A 60 -4.11 -2.66 -4.67
N ARG A 61 -3.78 -2.33 -3.42
CA ARG A 61 -2.73 -3.02 -2.66
C ARG A 61 -3.00 -4.52 -2.55
N ALA A 62 -4.22 -4.91 -2.19
CA ALA A 62 -4.59 -6.32 -2.04
C ALA A 62 -4.50 -7.07 -3.39
N GLU A 63 -4.96 -6.47 -4.47
CA GLU A 63 -4.82 -7.01 -5.84
C GLU A 63 -3.35 -7.26 -6.19
N LYS A 64 -2.47 -6.28 -5.94
CA LYS A 64 -1.04 -6.40 -6.22
C LYS A 64 -0.36 -7.47 -5.36
N TYR A 65 -0.69 -7.57 -4.09
CA TYR A 65 -0.17 -8.65 -3.25
C TYR A 65 -0.69 -10.03 -3.67
N ALA A 66 -1.95 -10.13 -4.11
CA ALA A 66 -2.49 -11.38 -4.64
C ALA A 66 -1.76 -11.80 -5.93
N GLU A 67 -1.50 -10.85 -6.84
CA GLU A 67 -0.70 -11.06 -8.05
C GLU A 67 0.73 -11.52 -7.72
N ALA A 68 1.42 -10.82 -6.82
CA ALA A 68 2.76 -11.20 -6.36
C ALA A 68 2.77 -12.60 -5.70
N SER A 69 1.75 -12.94 -4.93
CA SER A 69 1.61 -14.26 -4.30
C SER A 69 1.43 -15.37 -5.35
N ARG A 70 0.58 -15.15 -6.37
CA ARG A 70 0.42 -16.10 -7.49
C ARG A 70 1.74 -16.34 -8.23
N LEU A 71 2.48 -15.27 -8.53
CA LEU A 71 3.79 -15.38 -9.17
C LEU A 71 4.77 -16.20 -8.33
N ARG A 72 4.80 -15.97 -7.00
CA ARG A 72 5.63 -16.75 -6.08
C ARG A 72 5.25 -18.23 -6.07
N VAL A 73 3.96 -18.55 -6.01
CA VAL A 73 3.50 -19.96 -6.04
C VAL A 73 3.94 -20.65 -7.34
N THR A 74 3.81 -19.99 -8.49
CA THR A 74 4.31 -20.52 -9.77
C THR A 74 5.84 -20.67 -9.75
N ALA A 75 6.56 -19.70 -9.21
CA ALA A 75 8.01 -19.75 -9.07
C ALA A 75 8.46 -20.94 -8.22
N GLU A 76 7.84 -21.16 -7.05
CA GLU A 76 8.15 -22.31 -6.18
C GLU A 76 7.89 -23.66 -6.86
N GLY A 77 6.86 -23.74 -7.71
CA GLY A 77 6.62 -24.90 -8.57
C GLY A 77 7.79 -25.16 -9.52
N LEU A 78 8.33 -24.11 -10.14
CA LEU A 78 9.52 -24.22 -11.01
C LEU A 78 10.79 -24.56 -10.23
N ALA A 79 10.98 -24.01 -9.03
CA ALA A 79 12.10 -24.36 -8.16
C ALA A 79 12.08 -25.84 -7.77
N THR A 80 10.89 -26.37 -7.47
CA THR A 80 10.70 -27.80 -7.18
C THR A 80 11.06 -28.67 -8.39
N LEU A 81 10.57 -28.32 -9.58
CA LEU A 81 10.90 -29.06 -10.80
C LEU A 81 12.40 -28.97 -11.13
N ALA A 82 13.02 -27.80 -11.00
CA ALA A 82 14.47 -27.63 -11.18
C ALA A 82 15.27 -28.50 -10.19
N GLY A 83 14.81 -28.60 -8.94
CA GLY A 83 15.40 -29.49 -7.94
C GLY A 83 15.28 -30.97 -8.33
N GLN A 84 14.11 -31.40 -8.81
CA GLN A 84 13.89 -32.77 -9.30
C GLN A 84 14.79 -33.09 -10.50
N GLU A 85 14.95 -32.15 -11.42
CA GLU A 85 15.85 -32.29 -12.57
C GLU A 85 17.31 -32.39 -12.14
N ARG A 86 17.75 -31.57 -11.18
CA ARG A 86 19.10 -31.66 -10.60
C ARG A 86 19.34 -33.00 -9.91
N ILE A 87 18.34 -33.56 -9.24
CA ILE A 87 18.42 -34.91 -8.63
C ILE A 87 18.54 -35.96 -9.73
N TYR A 88 17.69 -35.91 -10.76
CA TYR A 88 17.76 -36.82 -11.91
C TYR A 88 19.13 -36.79 -12.60
N ASP A 89 19.65 -35.59 -12.83
CA ASP A 89 20.96 -35.35 -13.42
C ASP A 89 22.08 -35.96 -12.55
N SER A 90 22.02 -35.75 -11.23
CA SER A 90 23.01 -36.26 -10.28
C SER A 90 22.96 -37.79 -10.15
N ASP A 91 21.76 -38.39 -10.15
CA ASP A 91 21.57 -39.84 -10.09
C ASP A 91 22.09 -40.54 -11.37
N THR A 92 21.77 -39.95 -12.53
CA THR A 92 22.28 -40.42 -13.82
C THR A 92 23.81 -40.31 -13.89
N PHE A 93 24.38 -39.22 -13.37
CA PHE A 93 25.82 -39.03 -13.29
C PHE A 93 26.49 -40.04 -12.36
N ASN A 94 25.92 -40.30 -11.18
CA ASN A 94 26.44 -41.30 -10.25
C ASN A 94 26.43 -42.71 -10.88
N SER A 95 25.39 -43.04 -11.64
CA SER A 95 25.31 -44.31 -12.38
C SER A 95 26.35 -44.37 -13.51
N TRP A 96 26.54 -43.28 -14.23
CA TRP A 96 27.55 -43.15 -15.29
C TRP A 96 28.97 -43.30 -14.73
N ILE A 97 29.33 -42.58 -13.66
CA ILE A 97 30.69 -42.59 -13.11
C ILE A 97 31.03 -43.95 -12.51
N ALA A 98 30.08 -44.61 -11.84
CA ALA A 98 30.26 -45.98 -11.35
C ALA A 98 30.52 -46.96 -12.50
N ALA A 99 29.73 -46.91 -13.59
CA ALA A 99 29.94 -47.73 -14.77
C ALA A 99 31.30 -47.46 -15.43
N LYS A 100 31.72 -46.18 -15.48
CA LYS A 100 33.01 -45.77 -16.04
C LYS A 100 34.19 -46.30 -15.22
N LEU A 101 34.12 -46.20 -13.89
CA LEU A 101 35.16 -46.71 -12.98
C LEU A 101 35.25 -48.24 -12.99
N ASP A 102 34.13 -48.93 -13.21
CA ASP A 102 34.08 -50.40 -13.35
C ASP A 102 34.51 -50.91 -14.74
N GLY A 103 34.87 -50.02 -15.68
CA GLY A 103 35.24 -50.38 -17.06
C GLY A 103 34.07 -50.87 -17.93
N LYS A 104 32.83 -50.60 -17.53
CA LYS A 104 31.60 -51.01 -18.24
C LYS A 104 31.20 -49.97 -19.30
N GLU A 105 31.97 -49.90 -20.38
CA GLU A 105 31.85 -48.84 -21.40
C GLU A 105 30.48 -48.74 -22.08
N GLU A 106 29.82 -49.88 -22.33
CA GLU A 106 28.48 -49.90 -22.92
C GLU A 106 27.42 -49.30 -21.98
N ALA A 107 27.54 -49.60 -20.67
CA ALA A 107 26.66 -49.05 -19.64
C ALA A 107 26.92 -47.55 -19.43
N ALA A 108 28.19 -47.11 -19.41
CA ALA A 108 28.53 -45.69 -19.35
C ALA A 108 27.94 -44.93 -20.55
N SER A 109 28.13 -45.45 -21.78
CA SER A 109 27.57 -44.85 -22.99
C SER A 109 26.03 -44.79 -22.95
N PHE A 110 25.37 -45.75 -22.31
CA PHE A 110 23.92 -45.74 -22.11
C PHE A 110 23.48 -44.58 -21.20
N PHE A 111 24.12 -44.39 -20.04
CA PHE A 111 23.79 -43.28 -19.15
C PHE A 111 24.13 -41.91 -19.76
N GLU A 112 25.21 -41.83 -20.55
CA GLU A 112 25.58 -40.59 -21.23
C GLU A 112 24.50 -40.10 -22.21
N ARG A 113 23.79 -41.02 -22.89
CA ARG A 113 22.66 -40.69 -23.75
C ARG A 113 21.43 -40.21 -22.97
N ARG A 114 21.32 -40.53 -21.69
CA ARG A 114 20.17 -40.16 -20.84
C ARG A 114 20.30 -38.80 -20.16
N PHE A 115 21.48 -38.20 -20.18
CA PHE A 115 21.64 -36.83 -19.69
C PHE A 115 20.72 -35.88 -20.45
N ARG A 116 20.05 -35.01 -19.70
CA ARG A 116 19.29 -33.89 -20.25
C ARG A 116 20.24 -32.98 -21.03
N ASP A 117 19.74 -32.31 -22.06
CA ASP A 117 20.56 -31.47 -22.95
C ASP A 117 21.33 -30.38 -22.20
N GLU A 118 20.66 -29.72 -21.25
CA GLU A 118 21.26 -28.71 -20.37
C GLU A 118 22.42 -29.26 -19.52
N TYR A 119 22.30 -30.50 -19.04
CA TYR A 119 23.35 -31.15 -18.25
C TYR A 119 24.51 -31.60 -19.13
N ARG A 120 24.24 -32.05 -20.36
CA ARG A 120 25.24 -32.55 -21.30
C ARG A 120 26.34 -31.51 -21.56
N SER A 121 25.96 -30.23 -21.72
CA SER A 121 26.92 -29.13 -21.90
C SER A 121 27.91 -29.05 -20.73
N ALA A 122 27.39 -29.00 -19.50
CA ALA A 122 28.21 -28.97 -18.29
C ALA A 122 29.03 -30.25 -18.11
N PHE A 123 28.48 -31.40 -18.46
CA PHE A 123 29.16 -32.69 -18.40
C PHE A 123 30.35 -32.76 -19.35
N THR A 124 30.19 -32.32 -20.60
CA THR A 124 31.27 -32.28 -21.58
C THR A 124 32.37 -31.30 -21.15
N ALA A 125 32.00 -30.11 -20.65
CA ALA A 125 32.95 -29.14 -20.12
C ALA A 125 33.70 -29.69 -18.89
N TRP A 126 33.00 -30.37 -17.99
CA TRP A 126 33.60 -31.02 -16.82
C TRP A 126 34.57 -32.13 -17.22
N LEU A 127 34.20 -32.99 -18.17
CA LEU A 127 35.07 -34.07 -18.64
C LEU A 127 36.36 -33.52 -19.29
N ALA A 128 36.28 -32.35 -19.95
CA ALA A 128 37.43 -31.67 -20.51
C ALA A 128 38.42 -31.14 -19.45
N THR A 129 38.03 -31.07 -18.18
CA THR A 129 38.94 -30.72 -17.06
C THR A 129 39.80 -31.89 -16.58
N ASP A 130 39.67 -33.06 -17.22
CA ASP A 130 40.35 -34.32 -16.89
C ASP A 130 40.14 -34.77 -15.43
N PRO A 131 38.88 -34.96 -14.98
CA PRO A 131 38.55 -35.16 -13.57
C PRO A 131 39.10 -36.46 -12.97
N PHE A 132 39.56 -37.40 -13.78
CA PHE A 132 40.13 -38.66 -13.31
C PHE A 132 41.63 -38.57 -12.99
N ASN A 133 42.34 -37.60 -13.56
CA ASN A 133 43.78 -37.41 -13.34
C ASN A 133 44.12 -36.05 -12.71
N ASN A 134 43.18 -35.10 -12.72
CA ASN A 134 43.36 -33.76 -12.18
C ASN A 134 42.63 -33.59 -10.84
N ALA A 135 43.37 -33.54 -9.74
CA ALA A 135 42.81 -33.33 -8.40
C ALA A 135 42.16 -31.96 -8.18
N GLN A 136 42.40 -30.98 -9.07
CA GLN A 136 41.78 -29.65 -9.03
C GLN A 136 40.51 -29.55 -9.89
N ALA A 137 40.12 -30.64 -10.57
CA ALA A 137 38.89 -30.66 -11.33
C ALA A 137 37.68 -30.43 -10.40
N PRO A 138 36.63 -29.72 -10.86
CA PRO A 138 35.42 -29.54 -10.08
C PRO A 138 34.80 -30.90 -9.66
N PRO A 139 34.08 -30.98 -8.53
CA PRO A 139 33.55 -32.25 -8.01
C PRO A 139 32.53 -32.95 -8.93
N GLY A 140 31.97 -32.23 -9.90
CA GLY A 140 31.04 -32.77 -10.87
C GLY A 140 30.43 -31.69 -11.77
N PRO A 141 29.67 -32.08 -12.78
CA PRO A 141 29.13 -31.15 -13.78
C PRO A 141 28.23 -30.05 -13.21
N ILE A 142 27.47 -30.32 -12.14
CA ILE A 142 26.58 -29.31 -11.50
C ILE A 142 27.33 -28.13 -10.86
N PHE A 143 28.64 -28.25 -10.68
CA PHE A 143 29.51 -27.19 -10.14
C PHE A 143 30.22 -26.42 -11.25
N MET A 144 30.02 -26.79 -12.51
CA MET A 144 30.55 -26.06 -13.65
C MET A 144 29.76 -24.78 -13.88
N PRO A 145 30.40 -23.68 -14.31
CA PRO A 145 29.71 -22.49 -14.77
C PRO A 145 28.73 -22.76 -15.93
N ASP A 146 29.05 -23.74 -16.77
CA ASP A 146 28.23 -24.15 -17.93
C ASP A 146 26.94 -24.87 -17.55
N TYR A 147 26.71 -25.18 -16.27
CA TYR A 147 25.47 -25.80 -15.82
C TYR A 147 24.37 -24.75 -15.66
N HIS A 148 23.45 -24.78 -16.61
CA HIS A 148 22.23 -23.98 -16.60
C HIS A 148 21.02 -24.88 -16.40
N ASN A 149 20.03 -24.42 -15.63
CA ASN A 149 18.73 -25.07 -15.54
C ASN A 149 17.65 -24.05 -15.88
N ALA A 150 16.98 -24.21 -17.03
CA ALA A 150 16.04 -23.22 -17.52
C ALA A 150 14.87 -22.98 -16.54
N LYS A 151 14.44 -24.00 -15.79
CA LYS A 151 13.37 -23.83 -14.79
C LYS A 151 13.83 -23.02 -13.60
N HIS A 152 15.08 -23.20 -13.17
CA HIS A 152 15.67 -22.39 -12.11
C HIS A 152 15.80 -20.92 -12.55
N GLU A 153 16.23 -20.68 -13.79
CA GLU A 153 16.31 -19.33 -14.34
C GLU A 153 14.93 -18.66 -14.44
N GLN A 154 13.91 -19.41 -14.89
CA GLN A 154 12.52 -18.93 -14.90
C GLN A 154 12.01 -18.63 -13.49
N PHE A 155 12.33 -19.48 -12.49
CA PHE A 155 12.04 -19.22 -11.07
C PHE A 155 12.61 -17.87 -10.62
N LEU A 156 13.89 -17.59 -10.91
CA LEU A 156 14.52 -16.32 -10.55
C LEU A 156 13.83 -15.14 -11.23
N GLY A 157 13.45 -15.29 -12.51
CA GLY A 157 12.69 -14.29 -13.25
C GLY A 157 11.33 -13.97 -12.61
N LEU A 158 10.55 -14.99 -12.26
CA LEU A 158 9.25 -14.82 -11.60
C LEU A 158 9.39 -14.25 -10.18
N CYS A 159 10.41 -14.65 -9.42
CA CYS A 159 10.69 -14.07 -8.11
C CYS A 159 10.99 -12.58 -8.19
N LYS A 160 11.76 -12.15 -9.20
CA LYS A 160 12.04 -10.73 -9.46
C LYS A 160 10.75 -9.96 -9.80
N GLN A 161 9.92 -10.51 -10.69
CA GLN A 161 8.63 -9.90 -11.05
C GLN A 161 7.70 -9.80 -9.84
N ALA A 162 7.61 -10.86 -9.02
CA ALA A 162 6.81 -10.87 -7.81
C ALA A 162 7.26 -9.80 -6.79
N ALA A 163 8.58 -9.57 -6.67
CA ALA A 163 9.12 -8.53 -5.81
C ALA A 163 8.74 -7.13 -6.32
N GLU A 164 8.82 -6.89 -7.61
CA GLU A 164 8.44 -5.61 -8.22
C GLU A 164 6.93 -5.32 -8.05
N VAL A 165 6.08 -6.32 -8.30
CA VAL A 165 4.63 -6.19 -8.10
C VAL A 165 4.29 -5.96 -6.62
N ALA A 166 4.99 -6.63 -5.70
CA ALA A 166 4.82 -6.39 -4.27
C ALA A 166 5.21 -4.95 -3.87
N ASP A 167 6.29 -4.41 -4.43
CA ASP A 167 6.70 -3.01 -4.21
C ASP A 167 5.66 -2.01 -4.72
N GLN A 168 5.04 -2.28 -5.87
CA GLN A 168 3.88 -1.49 -6.35
C GLN A 168 2.70 -1.56 -5.37
N GLY A 169 2.47 -2.72 -4.75
CA GLY A 169 1.49 -2.91 -3.69
C GLY A 169 1.80 -2.07 -2.44
N VAL A 170 3.07 -1.99 -2.04
CA VAL A 170 3.52 -1.11 -0.93
C VAL A 170 3.21 0.34 -1.24
N LYS A 171 3.63 0.86 -2.40
CA LYS A 171 3.37 2.25 -2.84
C LYS A 171 1.88 2.59 -2.88
N SER A 172 1.05 1.63 -3.29
CA SER A 172 -0.41 1.76 -3.27
C SER A 172 -0.93 1.86 -1.83
N GLY A 173 -0.41 1.04 -0.93
CA GLY A 173 -0.70 1.09 0.51
C GLY A 173 -0.34 2.43 1.14
N GLU A 174 0.88 2.91 0.92
CA GLU A 174 1.37 4.19 1.43
C GLU A 174 0.47 5.36 0.99
N THR A 175 -0.10 5.27 -0.22
CA THR A 175 -1.05 6.28 -0.70
C THR A 175 -2.38 6.19 0.05
N GLY A 176 -2.91 4.98 0.25
CA GLY A 176 -4.09 4.75 1.09
C GLY A 176 -3.90 5.25 2.53
N ASP A 177 -2.73 5.02 3.12
CA ASP A 177 -2.41 5.45 4.49
C ASP A 177 -2.41 6.98 4.64
N LYS A 178 -2.05 7.72 3.58
CA LYS A 178 -2.17 9.20 3.57
C LYS A 178 -3.63 9.63 3.68
N TYR A 179 -4.56 8.94 3.03
CA TYR A 179 -5.99 9.19 3.21
C TYR A 179 -6.49 8.82 4.61
N VAL A 180 -6.02 7.71 5.19
CA VAL A 180 -6.34 7.38 6.61
C VAL A 180 -5.89 8.52 7.54
N ARG A 181 -4.69 9.06 7.33
CA ARG A 181 -4.18 10.20 8.11
C ARG A 181 -5.08 11.43 7.99
N ILE A 182 -5.56 11.76 6.79
CA ILE A 182 -6.49 12.86 6.55
C ILE A 182 -7.81 12.63 7.31
N THR A 183 -8.34 11.40 7.29
CA THR A 183 -9.55 11.04 8.04
C THR A 183 -9.39 11.32 9.54
N VAL A 184 -8.25 11.00 10.13
CA VAL A 184 -7.96 11.29 11.55
C VAL A 184 -7.88 12.80 11.83
N LEU A 185 -7.25 13.57 10.94
CA LEU A 185 -7.23 15.03 11.06
C LEU A 185 -8.64 15.63 10.98
N LEU A 186 -9.45 15.17 10.03
CA LEU A 186 -10.84 15.62 9.87
C LEU A 186 -11.71 15.23 11.09
N ALA A 187 -11.52 14.04 11.66
CA ALA A 187 -12.20 13.64 12.90
C ALA A 187 -11.84 14.58 14.07
N THR A 188 -10.59 15.06 14.13
CA THR A 188 -10.17 16.05 15.12
C THR A 188 -10.88 17.39 14.90
N VAL A 189 -11.04 17.83 13.65
CA VAL A 189 -11.80 19.04 13.31
C VAL A 189 -13.28 18.89 13.67
N LEU A 190 -13.91 17.73 13.41
CA LEU A 190 -15.30 17.45 13.83
C LEU A 190 -15.45 17.58 15.34
N LEU A 191 -14.54 16.99 16.10
CA LEU A 191 -14.57 17.02 17.56
C LEU A 191 -14.47 18.46 18.10
N ILE A 192 -13.52 19.24 17.60
CA ILE A 192 -13.34 20.66 18.00
C ILE A 192 -14.58 21.47 17.66
N THR A 193 -15.15 21.27 16.47
CA THR A 193 -16.36 21.99 16.03
C THR A 193 -17.57 21.63 16.90
N ALA A 194 -17.77 20.34 17.20
CA ALA A 194 -18.87 19.87 18.04
C ALA A 194 -18.77 20.34 19.50
N ILE A 195 -17.55 20.42 20.05
CA ILE A 195 -17.31 20.97 21.39
C ILE A 195 -17.59 22.48 21.39
N GLY A 196 -17.10 23.20 20.37
CA GLY A 196 -17.32 24.64 20.19
C GLY A 196 -18.80 25.03 20.27
N GLN A 197 -19.67 24.26 19.61
CA GLN A 197 -21.11 24.49 19.57
C GLN A 197 -21.80 24.45 20.95
N ARG A 198 -21.24 23.72 21.93
CA ARG A 198 -21.85 23.61 23.28
C ARG A 198 -21.65 24.84 24.16
N PHE A 199 -20.71 25.73 23.83
CA PHE A 199 -20.47 26.93 24.63
C PHE A 199 -21.55 27.97 24.41
N ARG A 200 -22.10 28.50 25.51
CA ARG A 200 -23.02 29.66 25.49
C ARG A 200 -22.29 30.99 25.30
N VAL A 201 -20.97 31.02 25.54
CA VAL A 201 -20.14 32.23 25.45
C VAL A 201 -19.65 32.42 24.02
N LYS A 202 -19.99 33.57 23.40
CA LYS A 202 -19.61 33.92 22.03
C LYS A 202 -18.11 33.85 21.76
N ALA A 203 -17.30 34.39 22.68
CA ALA A 203 -15.85 34.41 22.52
C ALA A 203 -15.28 32.99 22.42
N ALA A 204 -15.78 32.06 23.24
CA ALA A 204 -15.39 30.66 23.17
C ALA A 204 -15.78 30.02 21.82
N ARG A 205 -17.02 30.21 21.33
CA ARG A 205 -17.44 29.72 20.00
C ARG A 205 -16.51 30.21 18.89
N VAL A 206 -16.20 31.50 18.87
CA VAL A 206 -15.32 32.09 17.85
C VAL A 206 -13.91 31.52 17.92
N VAL A 207 -13.35 31.32 19.11
CA VAL A 207 -12.01 30.70 19.28
C VAL A 207 -11.97 29.28 18.72
N PHE A 208 -12.96 28.44 19.06
CA PHE A 208 -13.06 27.07 18.55
C PHE A 208 -13.30 27.05 17.04
N MET A 209 -14.11 27.96 16.50
CA MET A 209 -14.37 28.09 15.06
C MET A 209 -13.09 28.46 14.29
N ILE A 210 -12.32 29.45 14.76
CA ILE A 210 -11.04 29.83 14.14
C ILE A 210 -10.07 28.64 14.17
N LEU A 211 -9.97 27.95 15.32
CA LEU A 211 -9.12 26.77 15.47
C LEU A 211 -9.53 25.65 14.50
N ALA A 212 -10.83 25.37 14.39
CA ALA A 212 -11.36 24.38 13.46
C ALA A 212 -11.06 24.74 12.00
N CYS A 213 -11.28 26.01 11.61
CA CYS A 213 -10.94 26.50 10.27
C CYS A 213 -9.44 26.34 9.95
N LEU A 214 -8.56 26.74 10.87
CA LEU A 214 -7.11 26.64 10.67
C LEU A 214 -6.67 25.18 10.51
N LEU A 215 -7.19 24.29 11.36
CA LEU A 215 -6.88 22.85 11.27
C LEU A 215 -7.49 22.20 10.03
N LEU A 216 -8.61 22.70 9.51
CA LEU A 216 -9.27 22.18 8.31
C LEU A 216 -8.50 22.47 7.02
N CYS A 217 -7.75 23.58 6.95
CA CYS A 217 -6.98 23.92 5.77
C CYS A 217 -5.96 22.81 5.38
N LEU A 218 -5.30 22.22 6.38
CA LEU A 218 -4.28 21.17 6.15
C LEU A 218 -4.83 19.91 5.45
N PRO A 219 -5.84 19.20 5.97
CA PRO A 219 -6.39 18.02 5.33
C PRO A 219 -7.04 18.34 3.97
N VAL A 220 -7.67 19.51 3.81
CA VAL A 220 -8.25 19.91 2.52
C VAL A 220 -7.17 20.08 1.45
N LEU A 221 -6.06 20.76 1.77
CA LEU A 221 -4.93 20.90 0.85
C LEU A 221 -4.31 19.55 0.49
N GLN A 222 -4.10 18.68 1.47
CA GLN A 222 -3.57 17.34 1.23
C GLN A 222 -4.49 16.50 0.35
N LEU A 223 -5.81 16.55 0.59
CA LEU A 223 -6.82 15.82 -0.17
C LEU A 223 -6.90 16.31 -1.63
N LEU A 224 -6.64 17.60 -1.87
CA LEU A 224 -6.56 18.16 -3.22
C LEU A 224 -5.30 17.69 -3.98
N MET A 225 -4.17 17.49 -3.29
CA MET A 225 -2.88 17.11 -3.90
C MET A 225 -2.64 15.60 -4.03
N LEU A 226 -3.36 14.78 -3.28
CA LEU A 226 -3.19 13.33 -3.33
C LEU A 226 -3.71 12.72 -4.65
N PRO A 227 -3.04 11.68 -5.18
CA PRO A 227 -3.48 10.99 -6.37
C PRO A 227 -4.76 10.21 -6.09
N ARG A 228 -5.74 10.41 -6.98
CA ARG A 228 -7.08 9.81 -6.89
C ARG A 228 -7.14 8.60 -7.82
N ILE A 229 -7.86 7.57 -7.40
CA ILE A 229 -8.25 6.42 -8.23
C ILE A 229 -9.71 6.60 -8.64
#